data_AF-A0A1T1AT42-F1
#
_entry.id   AF-A0A1T1AT42-F1
#
_cell.length_a   1.000
_cell.length_b   1.000
_cell.length_c   1.000
_cell.angle_alpha   90.00
_cell.angle_beta   90.00
_cell.angle_gamma   90.00
#
_symmetry.space_group_name_H-M   'P 1'
#
loop_
_entity.id
_entity.type
_entity.pdbx_description
1 polymer ?
#
loop_
_entity_poly.entity_id
_entity_poly.type
_entity_poly.pdbx_seq_one_letter_code
_entity_poly.pdbx_strand_id
1 'polypeptide(L)'
;MGVQANGAVNDSGTPQHSMDNDGYTDMILLNFGSAKIDLDSVKIGWNNGGGDADISVFRYIGTSASPTPAGLSVTNMSSGGWELVGNYADLSSSGARGVNSTNTSSSWWLISAYSEGFGSSKETAGGTLGSGNDYFKVLSVAGNVVAPPPPSKIPEPGSLALMGIAMAGFVATRRRKSKAI
;
A
#
# COMPACT_ATOMS: atom_id res chain seq x y z
N MET A 1 -23.70 6.31 3.11
CA MET A 1 -23.39 6.36 1.66
C MET A 1 -23.87 5.08 0.99
N GLY A 2 -24.61 5.15 -0.12
CA GLY A 2 -25.13 3.95 -0.80
C GLY A 2 -26.06 4.35 -1.93
N VAL A 3 -26.23 3.46 -2.90
CA VAL A 3 -27.19 3.66 -4.01
C VAL A 3 -28.30 2.63 -3.83
N GLN A 4 -29.54 3.10 -3.80
CA GLN A 4 -30.70 2.24 -3.72
C GLN A 4 -30.95 1.54 -5.05
N ALA A 5 -31.18 0.23 -5.02
CA ALA A 5 -31.61 -0.52 -6.19
C ALA A 5 -33.06 -0.13 -6.58
N ASN A 6 -33.33 -0.06 -7.89
CA ASN A 6 -34.67 0.28 -8.38
C ASN A 6 -35.71 -0.75 -7.88
N GLY A 7 -36.81 -0.28 -7.30
CA GLY A 7 -37.86 -1.13 -6.74
C GLY A 7 -37.52 -1.79 -5.38
N ALA A 8 -36.37 -1.51 -4.78
CA ALA A 8 -36.06 -1.96 -3.43
C ALA A 8 -36.92 -1.22 -2.41
N VAL A 9 -37.53 -1.96 -1.48
CA VAL A 9 -38.06 -1.39 -0.24
C VAL A 9 -36.88 -0.81 0.53
N ASN A 10 -36.99 0.41 1.04
CA ASN A 10 -35.91 1.04 1.79
C ASN A 10 -35.53 0.16 2.99
N ASP A 11 -34.40 -0.54 2.92
CA ASP A 11 -33.75 -1.03 4.13
C ASP A 11 -33.00 0.16 4.74
N SER A 12 -33.79 1.04 5.36
CA SER A 12 -33.30 2.28 5.97
C SER A 12 -32.68 2.05 7.34
N GLY A 13 -32.51 0.78 7.75
CA GLY A 13 -31.79 0.50 8.98
C GLY A 13 -30.32 0.87 8.82
N THR A 14 -29.80 1.51 9.85
CA THR A 14 -28.37 1.59 10.09
C THR A 14 -27.98 0.39 10.95
N PRO A 15 -26.88 -0.32 10.68
CA PRO A 15 -25.75 0.07 9.83
C PRO A 15 -25.70 -0.56 8.41
N GLN A 16 -26.81 -1.06 7.86
CA GLN A 16 -26.84 -1.92 6.67
C GLN A 16 -25.94 -1.53 5.48
N HIS A 17 -25.37 -2.56 4.83
CA HIS A 17 -24.46 -2.48 3.67
C HIS A 17 -23.15 -1.74 3.92
N SER A 18 -22.73 -1.62 5.17
CA SER A 18 -21.37 -1.30 5.58
C SER A 18 -20.40 -2.41 5.17
N MET A 19 -19.11 -2.07 5.16
CA MET A 19 -18.10 -3.04 5.53
C MET A 19 -18.05 -3.10 7.05
N ASP A 20 -18.10 -4.29 7.62
CA ASP A 20 -18.04 -4.44 9.07
C ASP A 20 -17.42 -5.75 9.56
N ASN A 21 -17.37 -5.89 10.88
CA ASN A 21 -16.93 -7.08 11.59
C ASN A 21 -18.07 -7.70 12.43
N ASP A 22 -19.34 -7.40 12.12
CA ASP A 22 -20.49 -7.96 12.83
C ASP A 22 -20.82 -9.37 12.31
N GLY A 23 -20.30 -10.38 13.01
CA GLY A 23 -20.45 -11.80 12.66
C GLY A 23 -19.36 -12.32 11.71
N TYR A 24 -19.07 -11.60 10.63
CA TYR A 24 -17.93 -11.86 9.74
C TYR A 24 -17.13 -10.58 9.53
N THR A 25 -15.84 -10.73 9.26
CA THR A 25 -14.96 -9.58 8.98
C THR A 25 -14.89 -9.30 7.49
N ASP A 26 -15.51 -8.21 7.06
CA ASP A 26 -15.48 -7.73 5.70
C ASP A 26 -14.14 -7.08 5.34
N MET A 27 -13.79 -7.22 4.06
CA MET A 27 -12.60 -6.63 3.48
C MET A 27 -12.78 -6.30 2.01
N ILE A 28 -12.07 -5.28 1.55
CA ILE A 28 -11.94 -4.93 0.14
C ILE A 28 -10.51 -5.17 -0.31
N LEU A 29 -10.38 -5.73 -1.52
CA LEU A 29 -9.12 -5.96 -2.20
C LEU A 29 -8.89 -4.89 -3.27
N LEU A 30 -7.78 -4.18 -3.16
CA LEU A 30 -7.34 -3.17 -4.10
C LEU A 30 -6.19 -3.71 -4.94
N ASN A 31 -6.32 -3.61 -6.26
CA ASN A 31 -5.32 -4.03 -7.23
C ASN A 31 -4.84 -2.83 -8.05
N PHE A 32 -3.55 -2.53 -7.99
CA PHE A 32 -2.91 -1.46 -8.75
C PHE A 32 -2.12 -1.98 -9.97
N GLY A 33 -2.38 -3.22 -10.38
CA GLY A 33 -1.74 -3.87 -11.52
C GLY A 33 -0.25 -4.07 -11.30
N SER A 34 0.58 -3.59 -12.23
CA SER A 34 2.03 -3.68 -12.14
C SER A 34 2.66 -2.61 -11.25
N ALA A 35 1.91 -1.56 -10.87
CA ALA A 35 2.45 -0.48 -10.05
C ALA A 35 2.60 -0.94 -8.60
N LYS A 36 3.76 -0.68 -8.01
CA LYS A 36 3.93 -0.77 -6.55
C LYS A 36 3.49 0.55 -5.96
N ILE A 37 2.45 0.50 -5.13
CA ILE A 37 1.91 1.66 -4.44
C ILE A 37 2.33 1.59 -2.98
N ASP A 38 2.91 2.68 -2.50
CA ASP A 38 3.05 3.01 -1.09
C ASP A 38 1.74 3.68 -0.66
N LEU A 39 0.78 2.91 -0.15
CA LEU A 39 -0.56 3.38 0.19
C LEU A 39 -0.47 4.17 1.50
N ASP A 40 -0.68 5.49 1.44
CA ASP A 40 -0.36 6.42 2.51
C ASP A 40 -1.57 6.79 3.37
N SER A 41 -2.78 6.67 2.82
CA SER A 41 -3.98 7.13 3.49
C SER A 41 -5.24 6.43 3.03
N VAL A 42 -6.15 6.28 3.98
CA VAL A 42 -7.50 5.77 3.79
C VAL A 42 -8.46 6.82 4.33
N LYS A 43 -9.47 7.18 3.54
CA LYS A 43 -10.58 8.04 3.96
C LYS A 43 -11.86 7.24 3.91
N ILE A 44 -12.60 7.25 5.01
CA ILE A 44 -13.98 6.75 5.04
C ILE A 44 -14.95 7.88 4.74
N GLY A 45 -16.10 7.55 4.17
CA GLY A 45 -17.17 8.51 3.87
C GLY A 45 -18.35 8.40 4.80
N TRP A 46 -18.37 7.38 5.65
CA TRP A 46 -19.46 7.08 6.57
C TRP A 46 -18.99 6.09 7.64
N ASN A 47 -19.46 6.29 8.87
CA ASN A 47 -19.23 5.45 10.04
C ASN A 47 -20.46 5.47 10.96
N ASN A 48 -21.46 4.62 10.74
CA ASN A 48 -22.68 4.49 11.56
C ASN A 48 -23.23 5.78 12.23
N GLY A 49 -23.35 6.88 11.47
CA GLY A 49 -23.84 8.16 12.02
C GLY A 49 -22.85 8.89 12.95
N GLY A 50 -21.55 8.65 12.84
CA GLY A 50 -20.49 9.17 13.72
C GLY A 50 -20.03 8.18 14.79
N GLY A 51 -20.39 6.90 14.66
CA GLY A 51 -19.94 5.83 15.55
C GLY A 51 -18.50 5.39 15.31
N ASP A 52 -18.08 4.35 16.01
CA ASP A 52 -16.74 3.80 15.94
C ASP A 52 -16.45 3.15 14.57
N ALA A 53 -15.20 3.26 14.13
CA ALA A 53 -14.75 2.70 12.85
C ALA A 53 -13.24 2.45 12.88
N ASP A 54 -12.88 1.24 13.26
CA ASP A 54 -11.53 0.74 13.24
C ASP A 54 -11.27 -0.10 11.99
N ILE A 55 -10.07 0.04 11.42
CA ILE A 55 -9.66 -0.70 10.23
C ILE A 55 -8.32 -1.42 10.42
N SER A 56 -8.18 -2.52 9.69
CA SER A 56 -6.90 -3.19 9.47
C SER A 56 -6.48 -3.05 8.01
N VAL A 57 -5.21 -2.73 7.79
CA VAL A 57 -4.62 -2.62 6.45
C VAL A 57 -3.57 -3.71 6.27
N PHE A 58 -3.67 -4.45 5.17
CA PHE A 58 -2.67 -5.46 4.78
C PHE A 58 -2.08 -5.14 3.42
N ARG A 59 -0.86 -5.62 3.22
CA ARG A 59 -0.22 -5.66 1.90
C ARG A 59 0.07 -7.10 1.50
N TYR A 60 0.01 -7.39 0.21
CA TYR A 60 0.47 -8.69 -0.28
C TYR A 60 1.99 -8.69 -0.42
N ILE A 61 2.64 -9.70 0.16
CA ILE A 61 4.09 -9.96 0.06
C ILE A 61 4.42 -11.31 -0.59
N GLY A 62 3.40 -12.11 -0.94
CA GLY A 62 3.59 -13.37 -1.63
C GLY A 62 3.92 -13.21 -3.11
N THR A 63 3.93 -14.33 -3.83
CA THR A 63 4.36 -14.43 -5.23
C THR A 63 3.22 -14.70 -6.22
N SER A 64 1.99 -14.89 -5.75
CA SER A 64 0.82 -15.11 -6.63
C SER A 64 0.54 -13.88 -7.49
N ALA A 65 0.25 -14.11 -8.77
CA ALA A 65 -0.18 -13.06 -9.71
C ALA A 65 -1.63 -12.60 -9.47
N SER A 66 -2.42 -13.37 -8.73
CA SER A 66 -3.81 -13.07 -8.40
C SER A 66 -4.10 -13.53 -6.96
N PRO A 67 -3.56 -12.82 -5.97
CA PRO A 67 -3.78 -13.16 -4.57
C PRO A 67 -5.25 -12.95 -4.20
N THR A 68 -5.77 -13.85 -3.37
CA THR A 68 -7.13 -13.77 -2.83
C THR A 68 -7.08 -14.13 -1.34
N PRO A 69 -7.85 -13.43 -0.48
CA PRO A 69 -8.01 -13.82 0.91
C PRO A 69 -9.04 -14.96 1.09
N ALA A 70 -9.67 -15.44 0.02
CA ALA A 70 -10.68 -16.49 0.11
C ALA A 70 -10.14 -17.77 0.80
N GLY A 71 -10.88 -18.25 1.80
CA GLY A 71 -10.50 -19.42 2.60
C GLY A 71 -9.51 -19.13 3.74
N LEU A 72 -9.07 -17.88 3.88
CA LEU A 72 -8.31 -17.42 5.04
C LEU A 72 -9.27 -17.01 6.17
N SER A 73 -8.73 -17.03 7.40
CA SER A 73 -9.35 -16.51 8.62
C SER A 73 -8.52 -15.34 9.13
N VAL A 74 -9.11 -14.55 10.04
CA VAL A 74 -8.44 -13.42 10.68
C VAL A 74 -7.12 -13.79 11.37
N THR A 75 -6.96 -15.06 11.77
CA THR A 75 -5.75 -15.57 12.43
C THR A 75 -4.70 -16.18 11.50
N ASN A 76 -4.98 -16.38 10.20
CA ASN A 76 -4.08 -17.10 9.29
C ASN A 76 -3.71 -16.34 8.00
N MET A 77 -3.98 -15.04 7.96
CA MET A 77 -3.70 -14.16 6.82
C MET A 77 -2.27 -14.27 6.29
N SER A 78 -1.29 -14.41 7.19
CA SER A 78 0.13 -14.55 6.84
C SER A 78 0.44 -15.81 6.02
N SER A 79 -0.27 -16.92 6.25
CA SER A 79 -0.17 -18.14 5.46
C SER A 79 -0.60 -17.93 4.01
N GLY A 80 -1.48 -16.96 3.76
CA GLY A 80 -1.90 -16.54 2.43
C GLY A 80 -0.97 -15.52 1.76
N GLY A 81 0.13 -15.10 2.41
CA GLY A 81 1.05 -14.09 1.91
C GLY A 81 0.61 -12.65 2.18
N TRP A 82 -0.34 -12.44 3.10
CA TRP A 82 -0.77 -11.11 3.54
C TRP A 82 -0.02 -10.69 4.79
N GLU A 83 0.64 -9.55 4.73
CA GLU A 83 1.32 -8.95 5.87
C GLU A 83 0.48 -7.81 6.44
N LEU A 84 0.23 -7.84 7.75
CA LEU A 84 -0.42 -6.73 8.45
C LEU A 84 0.50 -5.51 8.42
N VAL A 85 0.01 -4.43 7.79
CA VAL A 85 0.71 -3.16 7.73
C VAL A 85 0.48 -2.40 9.03
N GLY A 86 -0.77 -2.37 9.50
CA GLY A 86 -1.15 -1.83 10.80
C GLY A 86 -2.67 -1.86 11.02
N ASN A 87 -3.04 -1.59 12.28
CA ASN A 87 -4.41 -1.32 12.68
C ASN A 87 -4.55 0.18 12.98
N TYR A 88 -5.73 0.72 12.72
CA TYR A 88 -6.01 2.14 12.82
C TYR A 88 -7.38 2.30 13.45
N ALA A 89 -7.39 2.75 14.70
CA ALA A 89 -8.62 3.01 15.41
C ALA A 89 -9.29 4.31 14.96
N ASP A 90 -10.55 4.58 15.34
CA ASP A 90 -11.22 5.88 15.36
C ASP A 90 -11.19 6.63 14.00
N LEU A 91 -11.47 5.96 12.89
CA LEU A 91 -11.57 6.65 11.60
C LEU A 91 -12.80 7.56 11.57
N SER A 92 -12.60 8.74 10.99
CA SER A 92 -13.62 9.77 10.87
C SER A 92 -13.94 10.03 9.40
N SER A 93 -15.21 10.34 9.10
CA SER A 93 -15.63 10.79 7.77
C SER A 93 -15.13 12.21 7.41
N SER A 94 -14.65 13.00 8.38
CA SER A 94 -14.18 14.37 8.15
C SER A 94 -12.78 14.47 7.53
N GLY A 95 -11.95 13.43 7.65
CA GLY A 95 -10.54 13.46 7.25
C GLY A 95 -10.00 12.13 6.77
N ALA A 96 -8.86 12.16 6.08
CA ALA A 96 -8.13 10.94 5.76
C ALA A 96 -7.27 10.50 6.95
N ARG A 97 -7.24 9.20 7.24
CA ARG A 97 -6.33 8.58 8.21
C ARG A 97 -5.05 8.20 7.48
N GLY A 98 -3.91 8.68 7.99
CA GLY A 98 -2.61 8.23 7.52
C GLY A 98 -2.37 6.78 7.94
N VAL A 99 -1.90 5.96 7.00
CA VAL A 99 -1.59 4.54 7.20
C VAL A 99 -0.17 4.24 6.73
N ASN A 100 0.32 3.02 6.94
CA ASN A 100 1.59 2.54 6.39
C ASN A 100 2.81 3.43 6.73
N SER A 101 2.97 3.74 8.02
CA SER A 101 4.07 4.59 8.53
C SER A 101 5.48 4.07 8.24
N THR A 102 5.60 2.80 7.83
CA THR A 102 6.86 2.17 7.43
C THR A 102 7.20 2.34 5.94
N ASN A 103 6.39 3.09 5.17
CA ASN A 103 6.57 3.37 3.74
C ASN A 103 6.79 2.08 2.92
N THR A 104 5.99 1.07 3.21
CA THR A 104 6.05 -0.21 2.51
C THR A 104 5.19 -0.18 1.27
N SER A 105 5.61 -0.85 0.20
CA SER A 105 4.83 -0.88 -1.04
C SER A 105 4.32 -2.26 -1.40
N SER A 106 3.17 -2.28 -2.08
CA SER A 106 2.63 -3.45 -2.77
C SER A 106 1.75 -3.04 -3.94
N SER A 107 1.53 -3.97 -4.85
CA SER A 107 0.55 -3.84 -5.93
C SER A 107 -0.85 -4.30 -5.49
N TRP A 108 -0.94 -4.97 -4.34
CA TRP A 108 -2.19 -5.48 -3.78
C TRP A 108 -2.30 -5.11 -2.30
N TRP A 109 -3.44 -4.53 -1.95
CA TRP A 109 -3.74 -4.06 -0.59
C TRP A 109 -5.11 -4.55 -0.16
N LEU A 110 -5.25 -4.95 1.11
CA LEU A 110 -6.56 -5.18 1.74
C LEU A 110 -6.84 -4.07 2.75
N ILE A 111 -8.09 -3.64 2.77
CA ILE A 111 -8.64 -2.82 3.85
C ILE A 111 -9.80 -3.62 4.43
N SER A 112 -9.78 -3.86 5.73
CA SER A 112 -10.76 -4.68 6.44
C SER A 112 -11.30 -3.91 7.63
N ALA A 113 -12.53 -4.25 8.06
CA ALA A 113 -12.93 -3.92 9.41
C ALA A 113 -11.96 -4.56 10.41
N TYR A 114 -11.70 -3.86 11.50
CA TYR A 114 -10.77 -4.38 12.49
C TYR A 114 -11.24 -5.71 13.08
N SER A 115 -10.28 -6.54 13.48
CA SER A 115 -10.54 -7.74 14.26
C SER A 115 -9.34 -8.00 15.16
N GLU A 116 -9.60 -8.32 16.43
CA GLU A 116 -8.56 -8.70 17.39
C GLU A 116 -7.69 -9.88 16.89
N GLY A 117 -8.27 -10.76 16.07
CA GLY A 117 -7.59 -11.92 15.49
C GLY A 117 -6.47 -11.58 14.51
N PHE A 118 -6.46 -10.38 13.93
CA PHE A 118 -5.38 -9.92 13.05
C PHE A 118 -4.08 -9.61 13.81
N GLY A 119 -4.15 -9.55 15.14
CA GLY A 119 -3.03 -9.24 16.03
C GLY A 119 -3.07 -7.80 16.51
N SER A 120 -2.68 -7.61 17.78
CA SER A 120 -2.69 -6.32 18.49
C SER A 120 -1.43 -5.48 18.27
N SER A 121 -0.45 -6.01 17.52
CA SER A 121 0.78 -5.31 17.18
C SER A 121 0.55 -4.34 16.03
N LYS A 122 0.10 -3.12 16.36
CA LYS A 122 0.32 -1.82 15.70
C LYS A 122 -0.93 -0.95 15.82
N GLU A 123 -1.18 -0.46 17.02
CA GLU A 123 -1.90 0.80 17.24
C GLU A 123 -1.07 1.90 16.59
N THR A 124 -1.37 2.28 15.35
CA THR A 124 -0.65 3.37 14.71
C THR A 124 -1.33 4.69 15.07
N ALA A 125 -0.90 5.26 16.20
CA ALA A 125 -1.14 6.62 16.69
C ALA A 125 -2.51 7.27 16.36
N GLY A 126 -3.34 7.44 17.39
CA GLY A 126 -4.46 8.40 17.35
C GLY A 126 -5.79 7.92 17.93
N GLY A 127 -5.86 6.72 18.51
CA GLY A 127 -7.09 6.13 19.02
C GLY A 127 -6.84 4.87 19.87
N THR A 128 -7.91 4.22 20.31
CA THR A 128 -7.87 2.90 20.99
C THR A 128 -8.69 1.92 20.17
N LEU A 129 -8.12 0.77 19.79
CA LEU A 129 -8.90 -0.25 19.09
C LEU A 129 -10.02 -0.76 19.99
N GLY A 130 -11.24 -0.66 19.50
CA GLY A 130 -12.43 -1.22 20.11
C GLY A 130 -12.58 -2.70 19.78
N SER A 131 -13.14 -3.46 20.73
CA SER A 131 -13.65 -4.82 20.47
C SER A 131 -15.10 -4.81 19.98
N GLY A 132 -15.64 -3.62 19.72
CA GLY A 132 -16.99 -3.41 19.22
C GLY A 132 -17.09 -3.65 17.73
N ASN A 133 -18.30 -3.49 17.22
CA ASN A 133 -18.54 -3.64 15.79
C ASN A 133 -18.20 -2.34 15.06
N ASP A 134 -17.34 -2.45 14.05
CA ASP A 134 -16.86 -1.37 13.20
C ASP A 134 -17.67 -1.34 11.93
N TYR A 135 -18.42 -0.27 11.68
CA TYR A 135 -19.21 -0.15 10.45
C TYR A 135 -18.77 1.06 9.67
N PHE A 136 -18.23 0.86 8.46
CA PHE A 136 -17.78 1.98 7.64
C PHE A 136 -17.96 1.74 6.15
N LYS A 137 -17.73 2.81 5.38
CA LYS A 137 -17.57 2.74 3.93
C LYS A 137 -16.34 3.52 3.51
N VAL A 138 -15.48 2.88 2.73
CA VAL A 138 -14.30 3.52 2.15
C VAL A 138 -14.76 4.54 1.10
N LEU A 139 -14.30 5.78 1.24
CA LEU A 139 -14.54 6.86 0.30
C LEU A 139 -13.40 6.97 -0.71
N SER A 140 -12.16 6.92 -0.23
CA SER A 140 -10.98 7.00 -1.07
C SER A 140 -9.75 6.40 -0.40
N VAL A 141 -8.79 6.02 -1.23
CA VAL A 141 -7.42 5.70 -0.82
C VAL A 141 -6.46 6.59 -1.59
N ALA A 142 -5.33 6.93 -0.99
CA ALA A 142 -4.25 7.60 -1.69
C ALA A 142 -2.90 6.93 -1.37
N GLY A 143 -1.91 7.23 -2.20
CA GLY A 143 -0.58 6.66 -2.11
C GLY A 143 0.29 7.08 -3.27
N ASN A 144 1.57 6.80 -3.15
CA ASN A 144 2.57 7.15 -4.15
C ASN A 144 2.98 5.93 -4.97
N VAL A 145 3.16 6.12 -6.27
CA VAL A 145 3.78 5.10 -7.11
C VAL A 145 5.26 5.03 -6.76
N VAL A 146 5.72 3.87 -6.32
CA VAL A 146 7.14 3.62 -6.09
C VAL A 146 7.80 3.34 -7.42
N ALA A 147 8.61 4.29 -7.88
CA ALA A 147 9.41 4.12 -9.08
C ALA A 147 10.39 2.94 -8.89
N PRO A 148 10.58 2.09 -9.91
CA PRO A 148 11.67 1.12 -9.86
C PRO A 148 12.99 1.88 -9.67
N PRO A 149 13.94 1.32 -8.89
CA PRO A 149 15.25 1.95 -8.76
C PRO A 149 15.82 2.20 -10.16
N PRO A 150 16.49 3.35 -10.39
CA PRO A 150 17.12 3.60 -11.67
C PRO A 150 18.03 2.42 -12.01
N PRO A 151 18.19 2.08 -13.30
CA PRO A 151 19.13 1.05 -13.72
C PRO A 151 20.46 1.33 -13.01
N SER A 152 21.08 0.30 -12.44
CA SER A 152 22.38 0.47 -11.79
C SER A 152 23.28 1.25 -12.76
N LYS A 153 23.91 2.32 -12.27
CA LYS A 153 24.94 3.01 -13.05
C LYS A 153 26.05 1.99 -13.24
N ILE A 154 26.00 1.26 -14.36
CA ILE A 154 27.09 0.41 -14.79
C ILE A 154 28.30 1.35 -14.82
N PRO A 155 29.38 1.06 -14.05
CA PRO A 155 30.59 1.85 -14.15
C PRO A 155 30.93 1.96 -15.64
N GLU A 156 31.08 3.21 -16.11
CA GLU A 156 31.54 3.45 -17.47
C GLU A 156 32.72 2.52 -17.74
N PRO A 157 32.70 1.71 -18.82
CA PRO A 157 33.72 0.71 -19.02
C PRO A 157 35.10 1.36 -18.91
N GLY A 158 36.01 0.80 -18.11
CA GLY A 158 37.38 1.31 -18.01
C GLY A 158 38.09 1.45 -19.37
N SER A 159 37.55 0.77 -20.40
CA SER A 159 37.87 0.97 -21.81
C SER A 159 37.75 2.42 -22.30
N LEU A 160 36.78 3.22 -21.83
CA LEU A 160 36.66 4.64 -22.18
C LEU A 160 37.79 5.48 -21.58
N ALA A 161 38.14 5.22 -20.32
CA ALA A 161 39.29 5.86 -19.68
C ALA A 161 40.60 5.44 -20.36
N LEU A 162 40.75 4.15 -20.69
CA LEU A 162 41.93 3.63 -21.39
C LEU A 162 42.04 4.19 -22.80
N MET A 163 40.92 4.34 -23.51
CA MET A 163 40.87 4.98 -24.83
C MET A 163 41.26 6.46 -24.73
N GLY A 164 40.79 7.17 -23.70
CA GLY A 164 41.21 8.55 -23.42
C GLY A 164 42.71 8.67 -23.15
N ILE A 165 43.27 7.76 -22.34
CA ILE A 165 44.71 7.70 -22.03
C ILE A 165 45.53 7.38 -23.29
N ALA A 166 45.10 6.41 -24.09
CA ALA A 166 45.76 6.04 -25.34
C ALA A 166 45.79 7.21 -26.34
N MET A 167 44.67 7.93 -26.47
CA MET A 167 44.52 9.07 -27.36
C MET A 167 45.38 10.26 -26.91
N ALA A 168 45.44 10.54 -25.59
CA ALA A 168 46.34 11.53 -25.01
C ALA A 168 47.83 11.17 -25.24
N GLY A 169 48.18 9.88 -25.08
CA GLY A 169 49.52 9.36 -25.36
C GLY A 169 49.93 9.53 -26.83
N PHE A 170 49.00 9.32 -27.77
CA PHE A 170 49.23 9.50 -29.21
C PHE A 170 49.46 10.97 -29.59
N VAL A 171 48.70 11.89 -28.98
CA VAL A 171 48.87 13.34 -29.20
C VAL A 171 50.21 13.83 -28.63
N ALA A 172 50.58 13.37 -27.43
CA ALA A 172 51.84 13.76 -26.79
C ALA A 172 53.08 13.30 -27.56
N THR A 173 53.07 12.06 -28.10
CA THR A 173 54.16 11.52 -28.92
C THR A 173 54.30 12.25 -30.26
N ARG A 174 53.19 12.64 -30.90
CA ARG A 174 53.22 13.44 -32.14
C ARG A 174 53.87 14.81 -31.95
N ARG A 175 53.55 15.52 -30.84
CA ARG A 175 54.11 16.85 -30.55
C ARG A 175 55.62 16.86 -30.31
N ARG A 176 56.18 15.77 -29.74
CA ARG A 176 57.62 15.65 -29.52
C ARG A 176 58.41 15.47 -30.82
N LYS A 177 57.83 14.79 -31.81
CA LYS A 177 58.46 14.62 -33.14
C LYS A 177 58.53 15.92 -33.95
N SER A 178 57.61 16.86 -33.74
CA SER A 178 57.61 18.16 -34.44
C SER A 178 58.58 19.22 -33.88
N LYS A 179 59.25 18.97 -32.74
CA LYS A 179 60.23 19.90 -32.13
C LYS A 179 61.69 19.52 -32.39
N ALA A 180 61.95 18.46 -33.14
CA ALA A 180 63.30 18.00 -33.50
C ALA A 180 63.59 18.28 -34.98
N ILE A 181 63.65 19.57 -35.36
CA ILE A 181 64.26 20.11 -36.60
C ILE A 181 64.79 21.49 -36.24
#